data_AF-A0A9X2FEN7-F1
#
_entry.id   AF-A0A9X2FEN7-F1
#
_cell.length_a   1.000
_cell.length_b   1.000
_cell.length_c   1.000
_cell.angle_alpha   90.00
_cell.angle_beta   90.00
_cell.angle_gamma   90.00
#
_symmetry.space_group_name_H-M   'P 1'
#
loop_
_entity.id
_entity.type
_entity.pdbx_description
1 polymer ?
#
loop_
_entity_poly.entity_id
_entity_poly.type
_entity_poly.pdbx_seq_one_letter_code
_entity_poly.pdbx_strand_id
1 'polypeptide(L)'
;MQLQTYLRSRTRQPEFLGRMMLIILAVGLLLAFVVQASEPNSEEGGALLRVSDQQGAIYDKLTQLSQNRQWVEYWWTIPRYMWHSIVPGPALLAGLTGICWFVFIVQAGQPHRQGGIRWPLAAVAVVLGVLSIWPTLFAVDWQRIEWNLVMTDDLRGGLRFFILGVGLREELSKLLLFLPLVPWIIRRGSEREALLVAACVGLGFAMEENIGYFLRGEDASGRFLTANFFHMATTGLCGLAVCRAIWNPRQRLGEAIAIVLLMIVGHGLYDAVIVLPSLQMYGIFSFLLIVGLAYWFFHELRTWWQSPGETISLTATFLASVSIIVAATLVYLSSLVGLQQAAQLVILPTLALGLTVYMFLREMPESIIDV
;
A
#
# COMPACT_ATOMS: atom_id res chain seq x y z
N MET A 1 35.00 -8.98 6.26
CA MET A 1 35.10 -7.74 7.06
C MET A 1 35.20 -6.48 6.19
N GLN A 2 36.13 -6.39 5.23
CA GLN A 2 36.31 -5.18 4.40
C GLN A 2 35.05 -4.74 3.62
N LEU A 3 34.32 -5.67 2.98
CA LEU A 3 33.09 -5.33 2.25
C LEU A 3 31.98 -4.78 3.15
N GLN A 4 31.80 -5.33 4.35
CA GLN A 4 30.77 -4.86 5.28
C GLN A 4 31.06 -3.43 5.75
N THR A 5 32.32 -3.13 6.10
CA THR A 5 32.75 -1.78 6.45
C THR A 5 32.59 -0.81 5.29
N TYR A 6 32.90 -1.25 4.06
CA TYR A 6 32.73 -0.45 2.86
C TYR A 6 31.24 -0.13 2.58
N LEU A 7 30.37 -1.13 2.58
CA LEU A 7 28.93 -0.91 2.37
C LEU A 7 28.35 -0.03 3.48
N ARG A 8 28.75 -0.25 4.73
CA ARG A 8 28.30 0.55 5.87
C ARG A 8 28.65 2.03 5.71
N SER A 9 29.85 2.34 5.23
CA SER A 9 30.27 3.73 5.02
C SER A 9 29.63 4.35 3.77
N ARG A 10 29.61 3.63 2.65
CA ARG A 10 29.11 4.16 1.37
C ARG A 10 27.61 4.35 1.34
N THR A 11 26.83 3.43 1.90
CA THR A 11 25.36 3.52 1.89
C THR A 11 24.80 4.66 2.75
N ARG A 12 25.65 5.39 3.49
CA ARG A 12 25.27 6.61 4.23
C ARG A 12 25.72 7.90 3.55
N GLN A 13 26.49 7.81 2.47
CA GLN A 13 26.97 8.98 1.76
C GLN A 13 25.89 9.51 0.82
N PRO A 14 25.52 10.81 0.90
CA PRO A 14 24.52 11.42 0.02
C PRO A 14 24.81 11.19 -1.46
N GLU A 15 26.06 11.36 -1.86
CA GLU A 15 26.50 11.19 -3.25
C GLU A 15 26.29 9.75 -3.76
N PHE A 16 26.59 8.76 -2.91
CA PHE A 16 26.41 7.36 -3.27
C PHE A 16 24.93 7.02 -3.44
N LEU A 17 24.09 7.50 -2.52
CA LEU A 17 22.65 7.29 -2.54
C LEU A 17 22.00 7.94 -3.76
N GLY A 18 22.36 9.18 -4.09
CA GLY A 18 21.90 9.86 -5.29
C GLY A 18 22.29 9.12 -6.58
N ARG A 19 23.55 8.68 -6.69
CA ARG A 19 24.02 7.89 -7.85
C ARG A 19 23.27 6.56 -7.97
N MET A 20 23.04 5.86 -6.86
CA MET A 20 22.31 4.59 -6.85
C MET A 20 20.88 4.77 -7.38
N MET A 21 20.14 5.77 -6.89
CA MET A 21 18.79 6.07 -7.38
C MET A 21 18.79 6.40 -8.88
N LEU A 22 19.70 7.29 -9.32
CA LEU A 22 19.80 7.68 -10.72
C LEU A 22 20.11 6.49 -11.64
N ILE A 23 21.00 5.59 -11.21
CA ILE A 23 21.32 4.37 -11.97
C ILE A 23 20.09 3.47 -12.09
N ILE A 24 19.37 3.20 -10.99
CA ILE A 24 18.17 2.36 -11.01
C ILE A 24 17.10 2.94 -11.96
N LEU A 25 16.84 4.25 -11.86
CA LEU A 25 15.85 4.92 -12.70
C LEU A 25 16.28 4.96 -14.18
N ALA A 26 17.57 5.19 -14.46
CA ALA A 26 18.10 5.17 -15.82
C ALA A 26 18.00 3.78 -16.45
N VAL A 27 18.30 2.72 -15.70
CA VAL A 27 18.11 1.34 -16.15
C VAL A 27 16.63 1.06 -16.41
N GLY A 28 15.73 1.49 -15.53
CA GLY A 28 14.28 1.38 -15.74
C GLY A 28 13.82 2.06 -17.02
N LEU A 29 14.27 3.30 -17.27
CA LEU A 29 13.94 4.05 -18.48
C LEU A 29 14.48 3.37 -19.74
N LEU A 30 15.72 2.86 -19.69
CA LEU A 30 16.30 2.12 -20.82
C LEU A 30 15.53 0.85 -21.12
N LEU A 31 15.15 0.07 -20.09
CA LEU A 31 14.33 -1.13 -20.26
C LEU A 31 12.96 -0.79 -20.82
N ALA A 32 12.32 0.28 -20.34
CA ALA A 32 11.03 0.75 -20.85
C ALA A 32 11.10 1.10 -22.34
N PHE A 33 12.18 1.77 -22.77
CA PHE A 33 12.44 2.06 -24.18
C PHE A 33 12.66 0.79 -25.01
N VAL A 34 13.44 -0.17 -24.49
CA VAL A 34 13.68 -1.46 -25.18
C VAL A 34 12.38 -2.25 -25.34
N VAL A 35 11.55 -2.31 -24.29
CA VAL A 35 10.25 -2.99 -24.32
C VAL A 35 9.36 -2.38 -25.39
N GLN A 36 9.24 -1.04 -25.41
CA GLN A 36 8.48 -0.34 -26.46
C GLN A 36 9.02 -0.61 -27.87
N ALA A 37 10.34 -0.66 -28.05
CA ALA A 37 10.94 -0.95 -29.35
C ALA A 37 10.74 -2.40 -29.80
N SER A 38 10.55 -3.33 -28.84
CA SER A 38 10.38 -4.75 -29.10
C SER A 38 8.94 -5.21 -29.34
N GLU A 39 7.95 -4.34 -29.07
CA GLU A 39 6.53 -4.62 -29.30
C GLU A 39 5.98 -3.81 -30.49
N PRO A 40 6.31 -4.19 -31.75
CA PRO A 40 5.67 -3.61 -32.91
C PRO A 40 4.26 -4.20 -33.02
N ASN A 41 3.25 -3.50 -32.49
CA ASN A 41 1.83 -3.78 -32.73
C ASN A 41 1.35 -5.19 -32.32
N SER A 42 1.82 -5.76 -31.20
CA SER A 42 1.29 -7.03 -30.71
C SER A 42 -0.17 -6.88 -30.29
N GLU A 43 -1.05 -7.67 -30.92
CA GLU A 43 -2.44 -7.92 -30.55
C GLU A 43 -2.58 -8.63 -29.18
N GLU A 44 -1.82 -8.22 -28.15
CA GLU A 44 -1.92 -8.78 -26.79
C GLU A 44 -3.28 -8.54 -26.12
N GLY A 45 -4.17 -7.76 -26.76
CA GLY A 45 -5.60 -7.76 -26.45
C GLY A 45 -6.23 -9.17 -26.45
N GLY A 46 -5.66 -10.13 -27.19
CA GLY A 46 -6.18 -11.51 -27.26
C GLY A 46 -6.09 -12.32 -25.95
N ALA A 47 -5.08 -12.06 -25.10
CA ALA A 47 -4.92 -12.78 -23.83
C ALA A 47 -5.83 -12.22 -22.73
N LEU A 48 -6.04 -10.90 -22.70
CA LEU A 48 -7.02 -10.24 -21.84
C LEU A 48 -8.46 -10.72 -22.13
N LEU A 49 -8.78 -10.99 -23.41
CA LEU A 49 -10.11 -11.43 -23.84
C LEU A 49 -10.51 -12.82 -23.32
N ARG A 50 -9.58 -13.78 -23.16
CA ARG A 50 -9.93 -15.15 -22.70
C ARG A 50 -10.10 -15.29 -21.19
N VAL A 51 -9.43 -14.45 -20.39
CA VAL A 51 -9.66 -14.40 -18.93
C VAL A 51 -11.07 -13.86 -18.63
N SER A 52 -11.64 -13.06 -19.55
CA SER A 52 -12.94 -12.42 -19.41
C SER A 52 -14.12 -13.39 -19.24
N ASP A 53 -14.16 -14.54 -19.93
CA ASP A 53 -15.38 -15.37 -19.96
C ASP A 53 -15.63 -16.11 -18.63
N GLN A 54 -14.61 -16.74 -18.05
CA GLN A 54 -14.74 -17.42 -16.76
C GLN A 54 -14.90 -16.44 -15.60
N GLN A 55 -14.20 -15.30 -15.66
CA GLN A 55 -14.34 -14.23 -14.69
C GLN A 55 -15.75 -13.63 -14.71
N GLY A 56 -16.32 -13.43 -15.91
CA GLY A 56 -17.69 -12.97 -16.12
C GLY A 56 -18.73 -13.88 -15.46
N ALA A 57 -18.65 -15.20 -15.69
CA ALA A 57 -19.59 -16.15 -15.10
C ALA A 57 -19.56 -16.15 -13.55
N ILE A 58 -18.38 -16.00 -12.93
CA ILE A 58 -18.27 -15.92 -11.47
C ILE A 58 -18.81 -14.57 -10.95
N TYR A 59 -18.55 -13.48 -11.68
CA TYR A 59 -19.07 -12.15 -11.34
C TYR A 59 -20.60 -12.10 -11.43
N ASP A 60 -21.19 -12.70 -12.46
CA ASP A 60 -22.65 -12.82 -12.61
C ASP A 60 -23.25 -13.63 -11.45
N LYS A 61 -22.59 -14.74 -11.07
CA LYS A 61 -22.99 -15.53 -9.91
C LYS A 61 -22.93 -14.71 -8.62
N LEU A 62 -21.85 -13.97 -8.37
CA LEU A 62 -21.72 -13.09 -7.20
C LEU A 62 -22.85 -12.05 -7.17
N THR A 63 -23.14 -11.42 -8.31
CA THR A 63 -24.23 -10.45 -8.46
C THR A 63 -25.60 -11.06 -8.15
N GLN A 64 -25.88 -12.26 -8.67
CA GLN A 64 -27.11 -12.98 -8.40
C GLN A 64 -27.24 -13.33 -6.90
N LEU A 65 -26.18 -13.85 -6.30
CA LEU A 65 -26.16 -14.23 -4.88
C LEU A 65 -26.38 -13.00 -3.97
N SER A 66 -25.75 -11.86 -4.27
CA SER A 66 -25.93 -10.65 -3.47
C SER A 66 -27.34 -10.07 -3.63
N GLN A 67 -27.89 -10.01 -4.85
CA GLN A 67 -29.28 -9.59 -5.09
C GLN A 67 -30.31 -10.46 -4.37
N ASN A 68 -30.09 -11.77 -4.31
CA ASN A 68 -30.94 -12.72 -3.60
C ASN A 68 -30.64 -12.80 -2.09
N ARG A 69 -29.72 -11.97 -1.58
CA ARG A 69 -29.28 -11.95 -0.17
C ARG A 69 -28.77 -13.31 0.35
N GLN A 70 -28.16 -14.11 -0.53
CA GLN A 70 -27.58 -15.42 -0.20
C GLN A 70 -26.16 -15.26 0.37
N TRP A 71 -26.05 -14.54 1.50
CA TRP A 71 -24.78 -14.04 2.03
C TRP A 71 -23.74 -15.11 2.36
N VAL A 72 -24.17 -16.30 2.81
CA VAL A 72 -23.24 -17.39 3.13
C VAL A 72 -22.58 -17.94 1.86
N GLU A 73 -23.36 -18.20 0.81
CA GLU A 73 -22.79 -18.67 -0.46
C GLU A 73 -21.99 -17.56 -1.15
N TYR A 74 -22.46 -16.31 -1.07
CA TYR A 74 -21.74 -15.14 -1.56
C TYR A 74 -20.36 -15.04 -0.90
N TRP A 75 -20.29 -15.13 0.43
CA TRP A 75 -19.05 -15.12 1.20
C TRP A 75 -18.05 -16.17 0.69
N TRP A 76 -18.46 -17.42 0.50
CA TRP A 76 -17.55 -18.48 0.05
C TRP A 76 -17.25 -18.45 -1.46
N THR A 77 -17.97 -17.64 -2.24
CA THR A 77 -17.71 -17.47 -3.68
C THR A 77 -16.62 -16.43 -3.94
N ILE A 78 -16.46 -15.43 -3.06
CA ILE A 78 -15.47 -14.35 -3.20
C ILE A 78 -14.03 -14.85 -3.38
N PRO A 79 -13.49 -15.82 -2.60
CA PRO A 79 -12.11 -16.28 -2.79
C PRO A 79 -11.86 -16.90 -4.16
N ARG A 80 -12.88 -17.54 -4.76
CA ARG A 80 -12.78 -18.09 -6.12
C ARG A 80 -12.70 -16.96 -7.14
N TYR A 81 -13.52 -15.92 -6.95
CA TYR A 81 -13.45 -14.72 -7.78
C TYR A 81 -12.08 -14.06 -7.70
N MET A 82 -11.54 -13.88 -6.49
CA MET A 82 -10.20 -13.31 -6.29
C MET A 82 -9.14 -14.13 -7.04
N TRP A 83 -9.12 -15.45 -6.86
CA TRP A 83 -8.17 -16.34 -7.53
C TRP A 83 -8.25 -16.25 -9.06
N HIS A 84 -9.46 -16.24 -9.62
CA HIS A 84 -9.67 -16.15 -11.07
C HIS A 84 -9.46 -14.74 -11.65
N SER A 85 -9.44 -13.70 -10.82
CA SER A 85 -9.21 -12.31 -11.23
C SER A 85 -7.74 -11.92 -11.25
N ILE A 86 -6.82 -12.83 -10.88
CA ILE A 86 -5.38 -12.54 -10.87
C ILE A 86 -4.88 -12.39 -12.30
N VAL A 87 -4.38 -11.19 -12.62
CA VAL A 87 -3.66 -10.94 -13.88
C VAL A 87 -2.15 -11.02 -13.61
N PRO A 88 -1.38 -11.84 -14.35
CA PRO A 88 0.04 -12.06 -14.06
C PRO A 88 0.90 -10.80 -14.01
N GLY A 89 0.77 -9.88 -14.98
CA GLY A 89 1.57 -8.65 -15.02
C GLY A 89 1.39 -7.75 -13.79
N PRO A 90 0.16 -7.30 -13.49
CA PRO A 90 -0.18 -6.58 -12.26
C PRO A 90 0.22 -7.33 -10.99
N ALA A 91 0.03 -8.65 -10.94
CA ALA A 91 0.38 -9.46 -9.77
C ALA A 91 1.89 -9.52 -9.54
N LEU A 92 2.70 -9.61 -10.60
CA LEU A 92 4.16 -9.54 -10.50
C LEU A 92 4.62 -8.16 -10.02
N LEU A 93 4.03 -7.09 -10.54
CA LEU A 93 4.36 -5.72 -10.14
C LEU A 93 3.96 -5.45 -8.67
N ALA A 94 2.77 -5.88 -8.26
CA ALA A 94 2.30 -5.81 -6.88
C ALA A 94 3.18 -6.66 -5.94
N GLY A 95 3.57 -7.86 -6.38
CA GLY A 95 4.50 -8.74 -5.67
C GLY A 95 5.86 -8.10 -5.44
N LEU A 96 6.47 -7.55 -6.49
CA LEU A 96 7.75 -6.82 -6.40
C LEU A 96 7.64 -5.65 -5.42
N THR A 97 6.57 -4.87 -5.53
CA THR A 97 6.33 -3.70 -4.67
C THR A 97 6.14 -4.12 -3.21
N GLY A 98 5.38 -5.19 -2.97
CA GLY A 98 5.25 -5.85 -1.67
C GLY A 98 6.59 -6.26 -1.08
N ILE A 99 7.45 -6.91 -1.87
CA ILE A 99 8.79 -7.33 -1.43
C ILE A 99 9.65 -6.13 -1.05
N CYS A 100 9.71 -5.10 -1.89
CA CYS A 100 10.47 -3.87 -1.64
C CYS A 100 10.07 -3.20 -0.31
N TRP A 101 8.77 -3.00 -0.10
CA TRP A 101 8.26 -2.45 1.17
C TRP A 101 8.46 -3.38 2.36
N PHE A 102 8.30 -4.69 2.17
CA PHE A 102 8.52 -5.67 3.23
C PHE A 102 9.98 -5.70 3.70
N VAL A 103 10.94 -5.66 2.76
CA VAL A 103 12.37 -5.57 3.08
C VAL A 103 12.66 -4.31 3.89
N PHE A 104 12.10 -3.16 3.47
CA PHE A 104 12.19 -1.92 4.23
C PHE A 104 11.63 -2.06 5.65
N ILE A 105 10.41 -2.58 5.82
CA ILE A 105 9.75 -2.76 7.12
C ILE A 105 10.57 -3.69 8.03
N VAL A 106 11.04 -4.82 7.50
CA VAL A 106 11.83 -5.78 8.28
C VAL A 106 13.13 -5.15 8.75
N GLN A 107 13.84 -4.41 7.88
CA GLN A 107 15.04 -3.69 8.29
C GLN A 107 14.72 -2.59 9.33
N ALA A 108 13.67 -1.80 9.08
CA ALA A 108 13.19 -0.77 10.01
C ALA A 108 12.86 -1.34 11.40
N GLY A 109 12.37 -2.59 11.44
CA GLY A 109 12.03 -3.29 12.67
C GLY A 109 13.21 -3.92 13.42
N GLN A 110 14.42 -3.91 12.84
CA GLN A 110 15.68 -4.37 13.48
C GLN A 110 15.55 -5.76 14.16
N PRO A 111 15.28 -6.84 13.40
CA PRO A 111 14.93 -8.16 13.95
C PRO A 111 15.99 -8.78 14.87
N HIS A 112 17.24 -8.36 14.72
CA HIS A 112 18.38 -8.83 15.52
C HIS A 112 18.46 -8.19 16.92
N ARG A 113 17.68 -7.14 17.20
CA ARG A 113 17.72 -6.43 18.48
C ARG A 113 16.65 -6.90 19.45
N GLN A 114 16.90 -6.66 20.73
CA GLN A 114 15.87 -6.82 21.76
C GLN A 114 14.66 -5.93 21.43
N GLY A 115 13.46 -6.49 21.51
CA GLY A 115 12.23 -5.82 21.08
C GLY A 115 12.13 -5.58 19.56
N GLY A 116 13.00 -6.17 18.74
CA GLY A 116 12.95 -6.14 17.27
C GLY A 116 11.73 -6.85 16.71
N ILE A 117 11.37 -6.53 15.48
CA ILE A 117 10.28 -7.19 14.75
C ILE A 117 10.58 -8.68 14.55
N ARG A 118 9.57 -9.54 14.67
CA ARG A 118 9.67 -10.92 14.20
C ARG A 118 9.26 -10.97 12.74
N TRP A 119 10.23 -11.07 11.84
CA TRP A 119 9.96 -11.11 10.41
C TRP A 119 8.96 -12.23 10.00
N PRO A 120 8.88 -13.42 10.65
CA PRO A 120 7.85 -14.39 10.29
C PRO A 120 6.44 -13.90 10.65
N LEU A 121 6.29 -13.18 11.76
CA LEU A 121 5.01 -12.58 12.15
C LEU A 121 4.60 -11.48 11.15
N ALA A 122 5.56 -10.67 10.70
CA ALA A 122 5.35 -9.68 9.65
C ALA A 122 4.97 -10.34 8.30
N ALA A 123 5.58 -11.47 7.95
CA ALA A 123 5.22 -12.21 6.73
C ALA A 123 3.80 -12.78 6.79
N VAL A 124 3.39 -13.34 7.94
CA VAL A 124 2.00 -13.78 8.17
C VAL A 124 1.05 -12.57 8.08
N ALA A 125 1.45 -11.40 8.57
CA ALA A 125 0.65 -10.19 8.47
C ALA A 125 0.42 -9.76 7.01
N VAL A 126 1.41 -9.87 6.13
CA VAL A 126 1.21 -9.63 4.69
C VAL A 126 0.15 -10.57 4.12
N VAL A 127 0.21 -11.86 4.45
CA VAL A 127 -0.80 -12.83 4.00
C VAL A 127 -2.20 -12.48 4.54
N LEU A 128 -2.31 -12.11 5.81
CA LEU A 128 -3.57 -11.66 6.41
C LEU A 128 -4.09 -10.35 5.77
N GLY A 129 -3.18 -9.49 5.33
CA GLY A 129 -3.49 -8.31 4.53
C GLY A 129 -4.16 -8.66 3.21
N VAL A 130 -3.58 -9.58 2.44
CA VAL A 130 -4.20 -10.07 1.19
C VAL A 130 -5.59 -10.67 1.49
N LEU A 131 -5.69 -11.51 2.52
CA LEU A 131 -6.96 -12.11 2.93
C LEU A 131 -8.00 -11.09 3.40
N SER A 132 -7.59 -9.89 3.85
CA SER A 132 -8.52 -8.85 4.28
C SER A 132 -9.32 -8.21 3.13
N ILE A 133 -8.94 -8.45 1.87
CA ILE A 133 -9.79 -8.09 0.70
C ILE A 133 -11.08 -8.91 0.67
N TRP A 134 -11.07 -10.14 1.18
CA TRP A 134 -12.27 -10.99 1.23
C TRP A 134 -13.43 -10.35 2.01
N PRO A 135 -13.29 -9.98 3.30
CA PRO A 135 -14.35 -9.25 4.00
C PRO A 135 -14.63 -7.88 3.40
N THR A 136 -13.66 -7.21 2.78
CA THR A 136 -13.89 -5.96 2.07
C THR A 136 -14.84 -6.14 0.89
N LEU A 137 -14.61 -7.11 0.02
CA LEU A 137 -15.49 -7.43 -1.12
C LEU A 137 -16.87 -7.89 -0.65
N PHE A 138 -16.95 -8.58 0.50
CA PHE A 138 -18.23 -8.88 1.12
C PHE A 138 -18.97 -7.60 1.51
N ALA A 139 -18.28 -6.70 2.22
CA ALA A 139 -18.84 -5.45 2.71
C ALA A 139 -19.26 -4.50 1.57
N VAL A 140 -18.58 -4.51 0.41
CA VAL A 140 -18.98 -3.71 -0.77
C VAL A 140 -20.45 -3.94 -1.12
N ASP A 141 -20.83 -5.19 -1.34
CA ASP A 141 -22.19 -5.53 -1.78
C ASP A 141 -23.20 -5.48 -0.64
N TRP A 142 -22.78 -5.88 0.56
CA TRP A 142 -23.64 -5.78 1.74
C TRP A 142 -24.00 -4.33 2.06
N GLN A 143 -23.04 -3.40 2.05
CA GLN A 143 -23.29 -1.97 2.26
C GLN A 143 -24.12 -1.35 1.13
N ARG A 144 -23.90 -1.77 -0.12
CA ARG A 144 -24.70 -1.32 -1.27
C ARG A 144 -26.17 -1.70 -1.08
N ILE A 145 -26.46 -2.95 -0.69
CA ILE A 145 -27.82 -3.48 -0.61
C ILE A 145 -28.52 -3.06 0.68
N GLU A 146 -27.86 -3.18 1.84
CA GLU A 146 -28.49 -2.95 3.13
C GLU A 146 -28.42 -1.50 3.59
N TRP A 147 -27.36 -0.76 3.22
CA TRP A 147 -27.19 0.65 3.63
C TRP A 147 -27.48 1.65 2.52
N ASN A 148 -27.78 1.16 1.31
CA ASN A 148 -27.94 1.97 0.10
C ASN A 148 -26.73 2.90 -0.12
N LEU A 149 -25.52 2.42 0.15
CA LEU A 149 -24.28 3.14 -0.14
C LEU A 149 -23.90 2.90 -1.59
N VAL A 150 -24.43 3.75 -2.47
CA VAL A 150 -24.13 3.78 -3.90
C VAL A 150 -23.23 4.97 -4.20
N MET A 151 -22.28 4.81 -5.11
CA MET A 151 -21.45 5.91 -5.58
C MET A 151 -22.31 6.92 -6.34
N THR A 152 -22.18 8.20 -6.00
CA THR A 152 -22.82 9.30 -6.70
C THR A 152 -21.79 10.39 -7.01
N ASP A 153 -22.02 11.17 -8.07
CA ASP A 153 -21.14 12.27 -8.46
C ASP A 153 -21.34 13.54 -7.61
N ASP A 154 -22.46 13.63 -6.89
CA ASP A 154 -22.73 14.72 -5.98
C ASP A 154 -21.80 14.65 -4.75
N LEU A 155 -21.33 15.81 -4.28
CA LEU A 155 -20.33 15.87 -3.22
C LEU A 155 -20.78 15.14 -1.94
N ARG A 156 -22.05 15.28 -1.54
CA ARG A 156 -22.53 14.73 -0.26
C ARG A 156 -22.66 13.22 -0.33
N GLY A 157 -23.29 12.70 -1.37
CA GLY A 157 -23.45 11.26 -1.60
C GLY A 157 -22.10 10.59 -1.87
N GLY A 158 -21.24 11.22 -2.67
CA GLY A 158 -19.87 10.79 -2.92
C GLY A 158 -19.04 10.70 -1.64
N LEU A 159 -19.00 11.75 -0.81
CA LEU A 159 -18.28 11.72 0.47
C LEU A 159 -18.83 10.65 1.41
N ARG A 160 -20.16 10.48 1.46
CA ARG A 160 -20.79 9.41 2.25
C ARG A 160 -20.32 8.03 1.76
N PHE A 161 -20.28 7.81 0.45
CA PHE A 161 -19.83 6.57 -0.16
C PHE A 161 -18.35 6.29 0.13
N PHE A 162 -17.46 7.27 -0.05
CA PHE A 162 -16.04 7.06 0.17
C PHE A 162 -15.67 6.92 1.65
N ILE A 163 -16.27 7.69 2.56
CA ILE A 163 -15.94 7.60 3.99
C ILE A 163 -16.61 6.38 4.64
N LEU A 164 -17.93 6.26 4.53
CA LEU A 164 -18.69 5.19 5.22
C LEU A 164 -18.72 3.88 4.43
N GLY A 165 -18.49 3.93 3.12
CA GLY A 165 -18.33 2.74 2.28
C GLY A 165 -16.88 2.30 2.27
N VAL A 166 -16.06 2.99 1.48
CA VAL A 166 -14.66 2.60 1.17
C VAL A 166 -13.77 2.63 2.42
N GLY A 167 -13.51 3.81 3.01
CA GLY A 167 -12.61 3.95 4.15
C GLY A 167 -13.02 3.09 5.35
N LEU A 168 -14.31 3.06 5.67
CA LEU A 168 -14.83 2.27 6.79
C LEU A 168 -14.62 0.77 6.58
N ARG A 169 -15.10 0.21 5.46
CA ARG A 169 -15.04 -1.24 5.26
C ARG A 169 -13.60 -1.73 5.16
N GLU A 170 -12.73 -0.95 4.54
CA GLU A 170 -11.38 -1.39 4.26
C GLU A 170 -10.49 -1.32 5.49
N GLU A 171 -10.52 -0.24 6.25
CA GLU A 171 -9.73 -0.14 7.48
C GLU A 171 -10.22 -1.15 8.54
N LEU A 172 -11.53 -1.38 8.64
CA LEU A 172 -12.07 -2.39 9.55
C LEU A 172 -11.74 -3.82 9.14
N SER A 173 -11.78 -4.15 7.84
CA SER A 173 -11.35 -5.47 7.35
C SER A 173 -9.88 -5.73 7.65
N LYS A 174 -9.00 -4.75 7.41
CA LYS A 174 -7.57 -4.87 7.75
C LYS A 174 -7.38 -5.09 9.25
N LEU A 175 -8.05 -4.29 10.08
CA LEU A 175 -7.98 -4.43 11.54
C LEU A 175 -8.53 -5.78 12.01
N LEU A 176 -9.64 -6.26 11.44
CA LEU A 176 -10.21 -7.57 11.75
C LEU A 176 -9.19 -8.69 11.50
N LEU A 177 -8.45 -8.62 10.38
CA LEU A 177 -7.42 -9.60 10.04
C LEU A 177 -6.10 -9.36 10.79
N PHE A 178 -5.89 -8.18 11.38
CA PHE A 178 -4.79 -7.93 12.32
C PHE A 178 -5.05 -8.52 13.71
N LEU A 179 -6.31 -8.59 14.17
CA LEU A 179 -6.67 -9.08 15.52
C LEU A 179 -6.06 -10.43 15.90
N PRO A 180 -6.02 -11.46 15.02
CA PRO A 180 -5.36 -12.72 15.34
C PRO A 180 -3.91 -12.53 15.78
N LEU A 181 -3.19 -11.53 15.26
CA LEU A 181 -1.78 -11.28 15.55
C LEU A 181 -1.53 -10.61 16.92
N VAL A 182 -2.54 -9.88 17.40
CA VAL A 182 -2.46 -9.04 18.61
C VAL A 182 -1.96 -9.80 19.84
N PRO A 183 -2.44 -11.02 20.18
CA PRO A 183 -1.96 -11.77 21.33
C PRO A 183 -0.43 -11.98 21.36
N TRP A 184 0.22 -12.14 20.20
CA TRP A 184 1.68 -12.31 20.16
C TRP A 184 2.43 -10.99 20.28
N ILE A 185 1.84 -9.89 19.82
CA ILE A 185 2.42 -8.54 19.89
C ILE A 185 2.30 -8.01 21.33
N ILE A 186 1.12 -8.09 21.93
CA ILE A 186 0.88 -7.54 23.28
C ILE A 186 1.74 -8.19 24.34
N ARG A 187 2.01 -9.51 24.22
CA ARG A 187 2.89 -10.25 25.15
C ARG A 187 4.33 -9.75 25.16
N ARG A 188 4.79 -9.13 24.07
CA ARG A 188 6.14 -8.57 23.98
C ARG A 188 6.21 -7.10 24.38
N GLY A 189 5.09 -6.39 24.40
CA GLY A 189 5.04 -4.98 24.79
C GLY A 189 5.82 -4.05 23.83
N SER A 190 6.05 -4.45 22.57
CA SER A 190 6.83 -3.66 21.62
C SER A 190 5.92 -2.84 20.70
N GLU A 191 5.89 -1.53 20.91
CA GLU A 191 5.15 -0.59 20.05
C GLU A 191 5.66 -0.60 18.61
N ARG A 192 6.99 -0.69 18.42
CA ARG A 192 7.61 -0.85 17.10
C ARG A 192 7.10 -2.09 16.37
N GLU A 193 7.00 -3.23 17.08
CA GLU A 193 6.46 -4.46 16.48
C GLU A 193 4.97 -4.29 16.15
N ALA A 194 4.19 -3.64 17.01
CA ALA A 194 2.77 -3.36 16.76
C ALA A 194 2.59 -2.52 15.48
N LEU A 195 3.31 -1.40 15.36
CA LEU A 195 3.29 -0.51 14.20
C LEU A 195 3.64 -1.27 12.91
N LEU A 196 4.77 -1.97 12.91
CA LEU A 196 5.31 -2.57 11.68
C LEU A 196 4.59 -3.86 11.26
N VAL A 197 4.11 -4.67 12.21
CA VAL A 197 3.31 -5.86 11.87
C VAL A 197 1.93 -5.44 11.35
N ALA A 198 1.29 -4.44 11.95
CA ALA A 198 0.04 -3.90 11.42
C ALA A 198 0.25 -3.24 10.03
N ALA A 199 1.35 -2.53 9.85
CA ALA A 199 1.74 -1.97 8.56
C ALA A 199 1.88 -3.05 7.47
N CYS A 200 2.40 -4.24 7.81
CA CYS A 200 2.43 -5.39 6.91
C CYS A 200 1.04 -5.91 6.52
N VAL A 201 0.02 -5.82 7.39
CA VAL A 201 -1.38 -6.11 7.00
C VAL A 201 -1.85 -5.11 5.96
N GLY A 202 -1.59 -3.82 6.17
CA GLY A 202 -1.88 -2.78 5.18
C GLY A 202 -1.19 -2.99 3.84
N LEU A 203 0.09 -3.42 3.88
CA LEU A 203 0.86 -3.75 2.69
C LEU A 203 0.24 -4.92 1.91
N GLY A 204 -0.13 -6.00 2.60
CA GLY A 204 -0.77 -7.15 1.96
C GLY A 204 -2.11 -6.80 1.30
N PHE A 205 -2.92 -5.96 1.95
CA PHE A 205 -4.15 -5.45 1.36
C PHE A 205 -3.86 -4.65 0.08
N ALA A 206 -2.90 -3.73 0.14
CA ALA A 206 -2.52 -2.91 -1.00
C ALA A 206 -2.01 -3.75 -2.18
N MET A 207 -1.28 -4.84 -1.93
CA MET A 207 -0.82 -5.74 -2.98
C MET A 207 -1.99 -6.30 -3.80
N GLU A 208 -3.00 -6.83 -3.13
CA GLU A 208 -4.16 -7.43 -3.80
C GLU A 208 -5.07 -6.37 -4.45
N GLU A 209 -5.31 -5.24 -3.77
CA GLU A 209 -6.11 -4.17 -4.35
C GLU A 209 -5.48 -3.59 -5.62
N ASN A 210 -4.15 -3.43 -5.61
CA ASN A 210 -3.42 -2.89 -6.75
C ASN A 210 -3.56 -3.76 -8.00
N ILE A 211 -3.67 -5.08 -7.87
CA ILE A 211 -3.96 -5.98 -9.00
C ILE A 211 -5.30 -5.57 -9.65
N GLY A 212 -6.30 -5.27 -8.81
CA GLY A 212 -7.61 -4.82 -9.24
C GLY A 212 -7.63 -3.45 -9.91
N TYR A 213 -6.71 -2.54 -9.58
CA TYR A 213 -6.63 -1.24 -10.27
C TYR A 213 -6.33 -1.42 -11.75
N PHE A 214 -5.31 -2.21 -12.11
CA PHE A 214 -4.92 -2.40 -13.51
C PHE A 214 -6.01 -3.01 -14.39
N LEU A 215 -6.98 -3.71 -13.79
CA LEU A 215 -8.16 -4.24 -14.48
C LEU A 215 -9.20 -3.19 -14.86
N ARG A 216 -9.23 -2.02 -14.19
CA ARG A 216 -10.30 -1.01 -14.31
C ARG A 216 -9.98 0.16 -15.25
N GLY A 217 -8.77 0.24 -15.81
CA GLY A 217 -8.39 1.28 -16.77
C GLY A 217 -7.78 2.57 -16.17
N GLU A 218 -7.46 3.51 -17.06
CA GLU A 218 -6.47 4.63 -17.04
C GLU A 218 -6.06 5.32 -15.72
N ASP A 219 -6.90 5.39 -14.69
CA ASP A 219 -6.57 6.01 -13.38
C ASP A 219 -5.85 5.07 -12.38
N ALA A 220 -5.71 3.79 -12.75
CA ALA A 220 -5.11 2.73 -11.93
C ALA A 220 -3.62 2.93 -11.59
N SER A 221 -2.89 3.45 -12.57
CA SER A 221 -1.42 3.47 -12.58
C SER A 221 -0.84 4.47 -11.57
N GLY A 222 -1.52 5.60 -11.37
CA GLY A 222 -1.06 6.63 -10.47
C GLY A 222 -1.29 6.32 -8.99
N ARG A 223 -2.38 5.62 -8.69
CA ARG A 223 -2.68 5.13 -7.34
C ARG A 223 -1.65 4.11 -6.88
N PHE A 224 -1.19 3.25 -7.77
CA PHE A 224 -0.26 2.16 -7.46
C PHE A 224 0.96 2.62 -6.64
N LEU A 225 1.62 3.70 -7.05
CA LEU A 225 2.86 4.17 -6.40
C LEU A 225 2.64 4.71 -4.98
N THR A 226 1.45 5.23 -4.69
CA THR A 226 1.16 5.92 -3.41
C THR A 226 0.29 5.09 -2.47
N ALA A 227 -0.64 4.28 -3.00
CA ALA A 227 -1.57 3.45 -2.24
C ALA A 227 -0.84 2.45 -1.32
N ASN A 228 0.26 1.85 -1.78
CA ASN A 228 1.06 0.92 -0.97
C ASN A 228 1.52 1.55 0.35
N PHE A 229 2.14 2.74 0.26
CA PHE A 229 2.57 3.46 1.46
C PHE A 229 1.36 3.92 2.29
N PHE A 230 0.31 4.41 1.62
CA PHE A 230 -0.90 4.90 2.28
C PHE A 230 -1.53 3.82 3.17
N HIS A 231 -1.89 2.66 2.63
CA HIS A 231 -2.48 1.57 3.41
C HIS A 231 -1.54 1.03 4.48
N MET A 232 -0.24 0.91 4.18
CA MET A 232 0.77 0.50 5.14
C MET A 232 0.76 1.45 6.35
N ALA A 233 0.75 2.76 6.11
CA ALA A 233 0.80 3.75 7.17
C ALA A 233 -0.52 3.86 7.94
N THR A 234 -1.68 3.90 7.28
CA THR A 234 -3.00 3.96 7.97
C THR A 234 -3.19 2.73 8.85
N THR A 235 -2.93 1.53 8.32
CA THR A 235 -3.10 0.27 9.07
C THR A 235 -2.08 0.16 10.19
N GLY A 236 -0.83 0.58 9.95
CA GLY A 236 0.21 0.63 10.96
C GLY A 236 -0.18 1.48 12.17
N LEU A 237 -0.64 2.71 11.93
CA LEU A 237 -1.06 3.64 12.98
C LEU A 237 -2.30 3.14 13.72
N CYS A 238 -3.30 2.61 13.00
CA CYS A 238 -4.48 1.98 13.61
C CYS A 238 -4.09 0.80 14.51
N GLY A 239 -3.24 -0.12 14.03
CA GLY A 239 -2.83 -1.29 14.79
C GLY A 239 -1.96 -0.96 16.01
N LEU A 240 -1.09 0.06 15.90
CA LEU A 240 -0.37 0.62 17.04
C LEU A 240 -1.33 1.19 18.10
N ALA A 241 -2.31 2.00 17.67
CA ALA A 241 -3.29 2.61 18.56
C ALA A 241 -4.14 1.55 19.28
N VAL A 242 -4.59 0.51 18.57
CA VAL A 242 -5.31 -0.63 19.16
C VAL A 242 -4.44 -1.35 20.21
N CYS A 243 -3.16 -1.62 19.90
CA CYS A 243 -2.25 -2.23 20.87
C CYS A 243 -2.05 -1.35 22.11
N ARG A 244 -1.86 -0.04 21.95
CA ARG A 244 -1.77 0.94 23.06
C ARG A 244 -3.03 0.94 23.93
N ALA A 245 -4.21 0.86 23.31
CA ALA A 245 -5.48 0.74 24.03
C ALA A 245 -5.60 -0.59 24.80
N ILE A 246 -5.07 -1.70 24.28
CA ILE A 246 -5.09 -2.98 25.00
C ILE A 246 -4.13 -2.95 26.20
N TRP A 247 -2.94 -2.36 26.05
CA TRP A 247 -2.00 -2.21 27.17
C TRP A 247 -2.53 -1.26 28.25
N ASN A 248 -3.22 -0.17 27.87
CA ASN A 248 -3.69 0.87 28.81
C ASN A 248 -5.11 1.37 28.49
N PRO A 249 -6.17 0.54 28.67
CA PRO A 249 -7.51 0.83 28.15
C PRO A 249 -8.14 2.10 28.72
N ARG A 250 -7.95 2.37 30.02
CA ARG A 250 -8.53 3.56 30.66
C ARG A 250 -8.00 4.89 30.11
N GLN A 251 -6.77 4.90 29.60
CA GLN A 251 -6.10 6.12 29.15
C GLN A 251 -6.07 6.23 27.62
N ARG A 252 -6.02 5.10 26.91
CA ARG A 252 -5.72 5.06 25.47
C ARG A 252 -6.87 4.59 24.59
N LEU A 253 -7.97 4.08 25.15
CA LEU A 253 -9.11 3.61 24.34
C LEU A 253 -9.75 4.74 23.52
N GLY A 254 -9.97 5.90 24.13
CA GLY A 254 -10.53 7.07 23.42
C GLY A 254 -9.63 7.54 22.29
N GLU A 255 -8.31 7.58 22.53
CA GLU A 255 -7.31 7.89 21.50
C GLU A 255 -7.35 6.87 20.37
N ALA A 256 -7.41 5.57 20.65
CA ALA A 256 -7.47 4.54 19.62
C ALA A 256 -8.73 4.65 18.75
N ILE A 257 -9.89 4.91 19.36
CA ILE A 257 -11.14 5.15 18.62
C ILE A 257 -10.98 6.38 17.71
N ALA A 258 -10.41 7.47 18.23
CA ALA A 258 -10.19 8.69 17.46
C ALA A 258 -9.23 8.47 16.28
N ILE A 259 -8.12 7.74 16.48
CA ILE A 259 -7.15 7.42 15.43
C ILE A 259 -7.81 6.55 14.35
N VAL A 260 -8.55 5.50 14.73
CA VAL A 260 -9.23 4.64 13.76
C VAL A 260 -10.26 5.42 12.94
N LEU A 261 -11.09 6.24 13.59
CA LEU A 261 -12.05 7.11 12.88
C LEU A 261 -11.36 8.11 11.96
N LEU A 262 -10.24 8.70 12.41
CA LEU A 262 -9.45 9.62 11.60
C LEU A 262 -8.87 8.93 10.37
N MET A 263 -8.37 7.69 10.49
CA MET A 263 -7.87 6.93 9.34
C MET A 263 -8.99 6.53 8.37
N ILE A 264 -10.17 6.15 8.88
CA ILE A 264 -11.35 5.88 8.04
C ILE A 264 -11.74 7.12 7.23
N VAL A 265 -11.82 8.29 7.88
CA VAL A 265 -12.15 9.55 7.22
C VAL A 265 -11.04 9.97 6.26
N GLY A 266 -9.78 9.89 6.68
CA GLY A 266 -8.62 10.24 5.86
C GLY A 266 -8.50 9.38 4.60
N HIS A 267 -8.74 8.07 4.73
CA HIS A 267 -8.80 7.14 3.60
C HIS A 267 -9.96 7.49 2.66
N GLY A 268 -11.18 7.63 3.18
CA GLY A 268 -12.31 8.03 2.34
C GLY A 268 -12.09 9.36 1.63
N LEU A 269 -11.50 10.36 2.29
CA LEU A 269 -11.18 11.64 1.66
C LEU A 269 -10.08 11.52 0.61
N TYR A 270 -9.07 10.68 0.83
CA TYR A 270 -8.02 10.41 -0.15
C TYR A 270 -8.63 9.91 -1.47
N ASP A 271 -9.53 8.93 -1.40
CA ASP A 271 -10.22 8.42 -2.60
C ASP A 271 -11.20 9.42 -3.19
N ALA A 272 -11.98 10.11 -2.35
CA ALA A 272 -12.97 11.07 -2.79
C ALA A 272 -12.34 12.21 -3.61
N VAL A 273 -11.17 12.71 -3.21
CA VAL A 273 -10.46 13.77 -3.96
C VAL A 273 -9.98 13.29 -5.32
N ILE A 274 -9.64 12.01 -5.46
CA ILE A 274 -9.19 11.45 -6.73
C ILE A 274 -10.39 11.22 -7.66
N VAL A 275 -11.51 10.72 -7.14
CA VAL A 275 -12.64 10.28 -7.98
C VAL A 275 -13.69 11.37 -8.21
N LEU A 276 -14.07 12.14 -7.18
CA LEU A 276 -15.22 13.04 -7.29
C LEU A 276 -14.87 14.28 -8.13
N PRO A 277 -15.62 14.58 -9.21
CA PRO A 277 -15.35 15.76 -10.05
C PRO A 277 -15.31 17.07 -9.28
N SER A 278 -16.19 17.21 -8.28
CA SER A 278 -16.26 18.40 -7.41
C SER A 278 -15.02 18.62 -6.54
N LEU A 279 -14.19 17.59 -6.35
CA LEU A 279 -12.99 17.64 -5.53
C LEU A 279 -11.67 17.61 -6.31
N GLN A 280 -11.71 17.35 -7.63
CA GLN A 280 -10.50 17.24 -8.46
C GLN A 280 -9.64 18.51 -8.45
N MET A 281 -10.26 19.69 -8.35
CA MET A 281 -9.53 20.97 -8.20
C MET A 281 -8.74 21.08 -6.88
N TYR A 282 -9.04 20.23 -5.91
CA TYR A 282 -8.33 20.11 -4.64
C TYR A 282 -7.38 18.91 -4.62
N GLY A 283 -6.93 18.41 -5.78
CA GLY A 283 -5.99 17.28 -5.87
C GLY A 283 -4.74 17.41 -5.00
N ILE A 284 -4.30 18.64 -4.70
CA ILE A 284 -3.22 18.93 -3.73
C ILE A 284 -3.50 18.36 -2.32
N PHE A 285 -4.77 18.21 -1.93
CA PHE A 285 -5.16 17.66 -0.65
C PHE A 285 -4.71 16.20 -0.48
N SER A 286 -4.78 15.38 -1.52
CA SER A 286 -4.27 14.00 -1.47
C SER A 286 -2.76 13.96 -1.21
N PHE A 287 -2.00 14.94 -1.72
CA PHE A 287 -0.58 15.08 -1.39
C PHE A 287 -0.37 15.47 0.08
N LEU A 288 -1.15 16.42 0.59
CA LEU A 288 -1.07 16.85 1.99
C LEU A 288 -1.42 15.70 2.94
N LEU A 289 -2.42 14.88 2.60
CA LEU A 289 -2.76 13.67 3.34
C LEU A 289 -1.60 12.67 3.36
N ILE A 290 -1.01 12.36 2.19
CA ILE A 290 0.15 11.46 2.12
C ILE A 290 1.34 12.01 2.93
N VAL A 291 1.63 13.31 2.83
CA VAL A 291 2.74 13.94 3.56
C VAL A 291 2.49 13.92 5.07
N GLY A 292 1.28 14.26 5.51
CA GLY A 292 0.92 14.23 6.93
C GLY A 292 0.97 12.81 7.51
N LEU A 293 0.50 11.83 6.73
CA LEU A 293 0.56 10.42 7.08
C LEU A 293 2.01 9.91 7.12
N ALA A 294 2.83 10.31 6.15
CA ALA A 294 4.25 9.97 6.10
C ALA A 294 5.01 10.55 7.29
N TYR A 295 4.77 11.82 7.61
CA TYR A 295 5.32 12.47 8.79
C TYR A 295 4.96 11.68 10.06
N TRP A 296 3.67 11.40 10.28
CA TRP A 296 3.24 10.70 11.50
C TRP A 296 3.81 9.28 11.59
N PHE A 297 3.73 8.52 10.50
CA PHE A 297 4.25 7.15 10.48
C PHE A 297 5.76 7.10 10.76
N PHE A 298 6.55 7.94 10.08
CA PHE A 298 8.00 7.96 10.29
C PHE A 298 8.39 8.58 11.64
N HIS A 299 7.61 9.52 12.15
CA HIS A 299 7.80 10.05 13.50
C HIS A 299 7.64 8.94 14.55
N GLU A 300 6.55 8.17 14.48
CA GLU A 300 6.34 7.01 15.37
C GLU A 300 7.47 5.99 15.22
N LEU A 301 7.90 5.68 14.00
CA LEU A 301 9.02 4.76 13.75
C LEU A 301 10.34 5.28 14.34
N ARG A 302 10.62 6.59 14.21
CA ARG A 302 11.82 7.26 14.72
C ARG A 302 11.95 7.14 16.24
N THR A 303 10.85 7.27 16.99
CA THR A 303 10.90 7.21 18.47
C THR A 303 11.52 5.92 19.00
N TRP A 304 11.41 4.82 18.24
CA TRP A 304 11.93 3.50 18.58
C TRP A 304 13.20 3.12 17.80
N TRP A 305 13.66 3.99 16.91
CA TRP A 305 14.81 3.72 16.09
C TRP A 305 16.09 3.88 16.90
N GLN A 306 16.90 2.84 16.88
CA GLN A 306 18.24 2.85 17.47
C GLN A 306 19.26 2.89 16.34
N SER A 307 20.25 3.77 16.39
CA SER A 307 21.27 3.92 15.33
C SER A 307 21.87 2.55 14.98
N PRO A 308 21.76 2.08 13.72
CA PRO A 308 22.10 0.71 13.39
C PRO A 308 23.60 0.52 13.17
N GLY A 309 24.10 -0.64 13.60
CA GLY A 309 25.35 -1.23 13.12
C GLY A 309 25.16 -2.03 11.82
N GLU A 310 24.12 -1.75 11.04
CA GLU A 310 23.77 -2.53 9.85
C GLU A 310 24.80 -2.35 8.72
N THR A 311 24.91 -3.37 7.87
CA THR A 311 25.82 -3.37 6.71
C THR A 311 25.35 -2.41 5.62
N ILE A 312 24.03 -2.32 5.41
CA ILE A 312 23.38 -1.42 4.47
C ILE A 312 22.55 -0.46 5.31
N SER A 313 22.61 0.85 5.05
CA SER A 313 21.77 1.82 5.76
C SER A 313 20.29 1.60 5.46
N LEU A 314 19.41 2.00 6.37
CA LEU A 314 17.97 1.97 6.12
C LEU A 314 17.61 2.92 4.98
N THR A 315 18.28 4.09 4.93
CA THR A 315 18.11 5.07 3.86
C THR A 315 18.42 4.48 2.49
N ALA A 316 19.49 3.69 2.34
CA ALA A 316 19.80 3.04 1.08
C ALA A 316 18.71 2.06 0.66
N THR A 317 18.24 1.22 1.58
CA THR A 317 17.18 0.24 1.28
C THR A 317 15.88 0.92 0.88
N PHE A 318 15.49 1.97 1.60
CA PHE A 318 14.27 2.71 1.30
C PHE A 318 14.35 3.41 -0.06
N LEU A 319 15.44 4.14 -0.35
CA LEU A 319 15.63 4.83 -1.62
C LEU A 319 15.73 3.84 -2.79
N ALA A 320 16.47 2.74 -2.64
CA ALA A 320 16.55 1.69 -3.65
C ALA A 320 15.18 1.07 -3.92
N SER A 321 14.41 0.76 -2.87
CA SER A 321 13.06 0.19 -2.97
C SER A 321 12.12 1.10 -3.74
N VAL A 322 12.05 2.39 -3.37
CA VAL A 322 11.24 3.39 -4.06
C VAL A 322 11.65 3.53 -5.53
N SER A 323 12.96 3.62 -5.82
CA SER A 323 13.44 3.72 -7.20
C SER A 323 13.13 2.48 -8.03
N ILE A 324 13.25 1.27 -7.46
CA ILE A 324 12.90 0.01 -8.12
C ILE A 324 11.41 -0.03 -8.45
N ILE A 325 10.54 0.35 -7.51
CA ILE A 325 9.09 0.37 -7.72
C ILE A 325 8.72 1.33 -8.85
N VAL A 326 9.25 2.56 -8.85
CA VAL A 326 9.01 3.55 -9.92
C VAL A 326 9.52 3.03 -11.27
N ALA A 327 10.74 2.49 -11.31
CA ALA A 327 11.33 1.93 -12.52
C ALA A 327 10.51 0.77 -13.08
N ALA A 328 10.11 -0.18 -12.24
CA ALA A 328 9.31 -1.33 -12.66
C ALA A 328 7.91 -0.92 -13.13
N THR A 329 7.29 0.06 -12.47
CA THR A 329 6.00 0.61 -12.87
C THR A 329 6.10 1.29 -14.24
N LEU A 330 7.15 2.06 -14.49
CA LEU A 330 7.39 2.69 -15.80
C LEU A 330 7.59 1.65 -16.90
N VAL A 331 8.39 0.60 -16.67
CA VAL A 331 8.60 -0.49 -17.64
C VAL A 331 7.29 -1.18 -17.96
N TYR A 332 6.51 -1.55 -16.93
CA TYR A 332 5.22 -2.20 -17.11
C TYR A 332 4.22 -1.33 -17.86
N LEU A 333 4.06 -0.07 -17.49
CA LEU A 333 3.15 0.83 -18.21
C LEU A 333 3.60 1.11 -19.63
N SER A 334 4.91 1.14 -19.88
CA SER A 334 5.44 1.37 -21.23
C SER A 334 5.14 0.23 -22.19
N SER A 335 5.02 -1.01 -21.68
CA SER A 335 4.55 -2.16 -22.47
C SER A 335 3.06 -2.08 -22.79
N LEU A 336 2.27 -1.43 -21.93
CA LEU A 336 0.81 -1.34 -22.13
C LEU A 336 0.39 -0.17 -23.02
N VAL A 337 0.95 1.01 -22.78
CA VAL A 337 0.45 2.27 -23.37
C VAL A 337 1.51 3.05 -24.12
N GLY A 338 2.75 2.54 -24.19
CA GLY A 338 3.90 3.24 -24.74
C GLY A 338 4.57 4.18 -23.73
N LEU A 339 5.84 4.50 -23.97
CA LEU A 339 6.68 5.23 -23.02
C LEU A 339 6.18 6.65 -22.70
N GLN A 340 5.65 7.36 -23.69
CA GLN A 340 5.21 8.74 -23.50
C GLN A 340 4.01 8.81 -22.55
N GLN A 341 2.98 7.99 -22.80
CA GLN A 341 1.80 7.90 -21.95
C GLN A 341 2.18 7.34 -20.58
N ALA A 342 3.01 6.30 -20.52
CA ALA A 342 3.51 5.75 -19.26
C ALA A 342 4.22 6.81 -18.41
N ALA A 343 5.09 7.62 -19.02
CA ALA A 343 5.76 8.72 -18.33
C ALA A 343 4.76 9.73 -17.75
N GLN A 344 3.75 10.13 -18.53
CA GLN A 344 2.69 11.05 -18.06
C GLN A 344 1.94 10.48 -16.85
N LEU A 345 1.62 9.19 -16.86
CA LEU A 345 0.93 8.50 -15.79
C LEU A 345 1.74 8.38 -14.49
N VAL A 346 3.08 8.26 -14.58
CA VAL A 346 3.92 8.09 -13.39
C VAL A 346 4.48 9.37 -12.79
N ILE A 347 4.54 10.49 -13.53
CA ILE A 347 5.18 11.74 -13.05
C ILE A 347 4.57 12.22 -11.74
N LEU A 348 3.25 12.43 -11.72
CA LEU A 348 2.56 13.03 -10.58
C LEU A 348 2.62 12.14 -9.31
N PRO A 349 2.37 10.82 -9.39
CA PRO A 349 2.58 9.92 -8.25
C PRO A 349 4.05 9.79 -7.82
N THR A 350 4.99 9.86 -8.77
CA THR A 350 6.44 9.85 -8.44
C THR A 350 6.81 11.09 -7.63
N LEU A 351 6.21 12.26 -7.92
CA LEU A 351 6.38 13.45 -7.10
C LEU A 351 5.80 13.25 -5.69
N ALA A 352 4.62 12.65 -5.56
CA ALA A 352 4.03 12.33 -4.24
C ALA A 352 4.93 11.38 -3.42
N LEU A 353 5.50 10.37 -4.09
CA LEU A 353 6.45 9.45 -3.48
C LEU A 353 7.76 10.15 -3.14
N GLY A 354 8.20 11.13 -3.95
CA GLY A 354 9.32 12.02 -3.65
C GLY A 354 9.10 12.84 -2.37
N LEU A 355 7.88 13.30 -2.11
CA LEU A 355 7.54 13.96 -0.84
C LEU A 355 7.57 12.98 0.34
N THR A 356 7.12 11.74 0.14
CA THR A 356 7.26 10.66 1.14
C THR A 356 8.73 10.38 1.42
N VAL A 357 9.58 10.38 0.39
CA VAL A 357 11.03 10.24 0.52
C VAL A 357 11.62 11.40 1.32
N TYR A 358 11.21 12.62 1.02
CA TYR A 358 11.64 13.79 1.77
C TYR A 358 11.22 13.70 3.25
N MET A 359 9.98 13.30 3.55
CA MET A 359 9.52 13.07 4.93
C MET A 359 10.33 11.99 5.64
N PHE A 360 10.62 10.86 4.97
CA PHE A 360 11.48 9.82 5.52
C PHE A 360 12.87 10.37 5.85
N LEU A 361 13.50 11.08 4.90
CA LEU A 361 14.83 11.66 5.06
C LEU A 361 14.86 12.76 6.14
N ARG A 362 13.74 13.42 6.41
CA ARG A 362 13.64 14.43 7.47
C ARG A 362 13.48 13.80 8.86
N GLU A 363 12.66 12.75 8.97
CA GLU A 363 12.32 12.16 10.27
C GLU A 363 13.32 11.11 10.73
N MET A 364 13.90 10.32 9.82
CA MET A 364 14.78 9.22 10.22
C MET A 364 16.20 9.72 10.50
N PRO A 365 16.86 9.25 11.58
CA PRO A 365 18.14 9.80 12.05
C PRO A 365 19.35 9.38 11.23
N GLU A 366 19.16 8.60 10.15
CA GLU A 366 20.15 8.44 9.08
C GLU A 366 19.95 9.51 7.98
N SER A 367 19.39 10.67 8.37
CA SER A 367 19.07 11.77 7.48
C SER A 367 20.33 12.36 6.88
N ILE A 368 20.24 12.63 5.58
CA ILE A 368 21.19 13.48 4.86
C ILE A 368 20.86 14.96 5.12
N ILE A 369 19.63 15.23 5.55
CA ILE A 369 19.10 16.57 5.78
C ILE A 369 19.40 16.93 7.23
N ASP A 370 20.25 17.93 7.42
CA ASP A 370 20.37 18.63 8.70
C ASP A 370 19.11 19.49 8.88
N VAL A 371 18.34 19.22 9.94
CA VAL A 371 17.08 19.93 10.26
C VAL A 371 17.31 20.93 11.39
#